data_AF-A0A356TLW7-F1
#
_entry.id   AF-A0A356TLW7-F1
#
_cell.length_a   1.000
_cell.length_b   1.000
_cell.length_c   1.000
_cell.angle_alpha   90.00
_cell.angle_beta   90.00
_cell.angle_gamma   90.00
#
_symmetry.space_group_name_H-M   'P 1'
#
loop_
_entity.id
_entity.type
_entity.pdbx_description
1 polymer ?
#
loop_
_entity_poly.entity_id
_entity_poly.type
_entity_poly.pdbx_seq_one_letter_code
_entity_poly.pdbx_strand_id
1 'polypeptide(L)'
;MSPRRRFMHGIGRRLGVAVALLTMACGPTHHTTGDAGPRETGDSGTSTIPPEGASASATVGASGGALTLGDLDLVIPPGALESDVEITVTVTSEAVPGSFTGFSPVYRFEPAGTTFAAPVEVRLPFAGDADTASIFWTRGEGETFVALPTRVESGQALTETSHFSRAFVGTACTGSCCGRANGDLDVLFMVDNSNSMTEEQASLASQIPRMAEVLATGDLDGDGVQDFPALNSLRAGSVSSDMGTGGYTVPTCAASDFGDDGVLSTDGQPEPGCLASYPSYAELRAGDPPGSDAAFVDQVRCTAVLGTGGCGFEQQLDATLKAITPSTSPLTFHAGTRGHADGANAGFLRADSVLATIVLTDENDCSASDPELFDPSSPTYGSTDLNLRCFAHEAGALHPITRYVDGLRALRSDPGDVIFALVAGVPTDLVSPSPDYAAMLADPRMQEQVDPANPSRLQPSCDVPGRGLAFPPTRLVEVARDHAGPSVVQSICQDDFTAVIDAILSQVARRVSGACEP
;
A
#
# COMPACT_ATOMS: atom_id res chain seq x y z
N MET A 1 -32.38 38.57 -53.74
CA MET A 1 -33.25 37.60 -54.43
C MET A 1 -33.61 36.49 -53.45
N SER A 2 -34.87 36.44 -53.04
CA SER A 2 -35.51 35.28 -52.38
C SER A 2 -36.12 34.39 -53.49
N PRO A 3 -36.53 33.14 -53.23
CA PRO A 3 -37.91 33.00 -52.77
C PRO A 3 -38.15 31.93 -51.69
N ARG A 4 -39.17 32.24 -50.87
CA ARG A 4 -39.97 31.38 -50.00
C ARG A 4 -41.01 30.57 -50.79
N ARG A 5 -41.54 29.48 -50.20
CA ARG A 5 -42.98 29.05 -50.11
C ARG A 5 -43.06 27.76 -49.25
N ARG A 6 -43.67 27.74 -48.05
CA ARG A 6 -45.09 27.82 -47.59
C ARG A 6 -45.88 26.48 -47.58
N PHE A 7 -46.25 26.04 -46.35
CA PHE A 7 -47.58 25.59 -45.83
C PHE A 7 -48.34 24.43 -46.55
N MET A 8 -49.17 23.56 -45.97
CA MET A 8 -50.12 23.57 -44.81
C MET A 8 -50.59 22.10 -44.55
N HIS A 9 -50.77 21.66 -43.29
CA HIS A 9 -52.04 21.22 -42.61
C HIS A 9 -52.89 20.06 -43.19
N GLY A 10 -53.20 19.05 -42.34
CA GLY A 10 -54.60 18.68 -42.04
C GLY A 10 -55.00 17.18 -41.96
N ILE A 11 -55.74 16.85 -40.88
CA ILE A 11 -56.76 15.78 -40.69
C ILE A 11 -56.24 14.41 -40.17
N GLY A 12 -56.76 13.74 -39.12
CA GLY A 12 -57.87 13.99 -38.18
C GLY A 12 -58.54 12.68 -37.66
N ARG A 13 -59.06 12.72 -36.40
CA ARG A 13 -59.98 11.80 -35.64
C ARG A 13 -59.35 10.61 -34.87
N ARG A 14 -59.46 10.43 -33.53
CA ARG A 14 -60.51 10.51 -32.46
C ARG A 14 -61.45 9.29 -32.34
N LEU A 15 -61.35 8.57 -31.22
CA LEU A 15 -62.40 7.94 -30.37
C LEU A 15 -61.67 7.31 -29.15
N GLY A 16 -62.09 7.33 -27.87
CA GLY A 16 -63.30 7.77 -27.18
C GLY A 16 -63.04 7.82 -25.65
N VAL A 17 -63.98 8.41 -24.93
CA VAL A 17 -63.93 8.90 -23.54
C VAL A 17 -64.64 7.92 -22.58
N ALA A 18 -64.22 7.85 -21.31
CA ALA A 18 -65.14 7.77 -20.17
C ALA A 18 -64.48 8.25 -18.86
N VAL A 19 -65.13 9.22 -18.22
CA VAL A 19 -64.84 9.81 -16.90
C VAL A 19 -65.98 9.42 -15.96
N ALA A 20 -65.68 9.22 -14.67
CA ALA A 20 -66.67 9.31 -13.59
C ALA A 20 -66.10 10.11 -12.39
N LEU A 21 -66.87 11.16 -12.04
CA LEU A 21 -66.88 12.09 -10.88
C LEU A 21 -67.19 11.36 -9.54
N LEU A 22 -67.08 11.85 -8.29
CA LEU A 22 -66.57 12.99 -7.47
C LEU A 22 -66.82 12.52 -5.99
N THR A 23 -66.09 12.84 -4.91
CA THR A 23 -66.20 14.06 -4.05
C THR A 23 -65.34 13.98 -2.75
N MET A 24 -64.77 15.15 -2.36
CA MET A 24 -64.57 15.74 -1.00
C MET A 24 -63.53 15.14 -0.01
N ALA A 25 -62.75 15.90 0.79
CA ALA A 25 -62.60 17.35 1.06
C ALA A 25 -61.32 17.69 1.88
N CYS A 26 -60.87 18.96 1.80
CA CYS A 26 -60.11 19.89 2.72
C CYS A 26 -59.17 19.32 3.82
N GLY A 27 -58.00 19.89 4.16
CA GLY A 27 -57.42 21.25 4.02
C GLY A 27 -55.97 21.28 4.61
N PRO A 28 -55.32 22.45 4.79
CA PRO A 28 -53.85 22.58 4.81
C PRO A 28 -53.22 22.76 6.20
N THR A 29 -52.02 22.21 6.43
CA THR A 29 -51.18 22.58 7.58
C THR A 29 -49.67 22.50 7.29
N HIS A 30 -49.03 23.65 7.45
CA HIS A 30 -47.70 23.98 7.98
C HIS A 30 -46.59 22.92 8.14
N HIS A 31 -45.38 23.38 7.76
CA HIS A 31 -44.07 22.93 8.21
C HIS A 31 -44.01 22.57 9.70
N THR A 32 -43.53 21.36 9.99
CA THR A 32 -42.85 21.01 11.24
C THR A 32 -41.65 20.14 10.93
N THR A 33 -40.49 20.56 11.43
CA THR A 33 -39.26 19.79 11.57
C THR A 33 -39.55 18.49 12.33
N GLY A 34 -39.35 17.36 11.66
CA GLY A 34 -39.48 16.01 12.23
C GLY A 34 -38.10 15.45 12.56
N ASP A 35 -37.93 15.18 13.84
CA ASP A 35 -36.79 14.56 14.52
C ASP A 35 -36.28 13.30 13.80
N ALA A 36 -34.96 13.15 13.71
CA ALA A 36 -34.32 11.93 13.24
C ALA A 36 -34.52 10.84 14.29
N GLY A 37 -35.55 10.01 14.10
CA GLY A 37 -35.73 8.79 14.89
C GLY A 37 -34.50 7.89 14.77
N PRO A 38 -34.14 7.14 15.83
CA PRO A 38 -33.00 6.24 15.79
C PRO A 38 -33.18 5.24 14.66
N ARG A 39 -32.13 5.09 13.85
CA ARG A 39 -32.00 4.03 12.85
C ARG A 39 -32.10 2.70 13.60
N GLU A 40 -33.17 1.94 13.39
CA GLU A 40 -33.26 0.57 13.90
C GLU A 40 -32.06 -0.21 13.37
N THR A 41 -31.17 -0.56 14.28
CA THR A 41 -30.09 -1.52 14.07
C THR A 41 -30.73 -2.87 13.79
N GLY A 42 -30.59 -3.36 12.55
CA GLY A 42 -30.87 -4.74 12.24
C GLY A 42 -30.05 -5.64 13.16
N ASP A 43 -30.72 -6.61 13.76
CA ASP A 43 -30.20 -7.64 14.65
C ASP A 43 -29.04 -8.39 13.98
N SER A 44 -27.81 -7.96 14.22
CA SER A 44 -26.59 -8.71 13.97
C SER A 44 -26.46 -9.74 15.08
N GLY A 45 -26.53 -11.03 14.75
CA GLY A 45 -26.42 -12.12 15.72
C GLY A 45 -25.24 -11.90 16.67
N THR A 46 -25.53 -11.63 17.94
CA THR A 46 -24.50 -11.40 18.96
C THR A 46 -23.83 -12.73 19.28
N SER A 47 -22.55 -12.86 18.92
CA SER A 47 -21.71 -13.99 19.32
C SER A 47 -21.62 -14.05 20.85
N THR A 48 -21.79 -15.25 21.42
CA THR A 48 -21.85 -15.50 22.86
C THR A 48 -20.53 -16.02 23.40
N ILE A 49 -19.92 -15.22 24.29
CA ILE A 49 -18.68 -15.58 24.97
C ILE A 49 -18.98 -16.72 25.97
N PRO A 50 -18.26 -17.86 25.93
CA PRO A 50 -18.43 -18.93 26.90
C PRO A 50 -18.03 -18.47 28.32
N PRO A 51 -18.69 -18.97 29.37
CA PRO A 51 -18.41 -18.52 30.74
C PRO A 51 -17.01 -18.94 31.19
N GLU A 52 -16.41 -18.16 32.11
CA GLU A 52 -15.14 -18.52 32.75
C GLU A 52 -15.19 -19.93 33.34
N GLY A 53 -14.10 -20.68 33.15
CA GLY A 53 -13.97 -22.08 33.57
C GLY A 53 -14.57 -23.10 32.59
N ALA A 54 -15.28 -22.67 31.54
CA ALA A 54 -15.72 -23.58 30.49
C ALA A 54 -14.51 -24.12 29.71
N SER A 55 -14.53 -25.42 29.39
CA SER A 55 -13.50 -26.06 28.57
C SER A 55 -14.08 -27.10 27.63
N ALA A 56 -13.36 -27.36 26.54
CA ALA A 56 -13.63 -28.43 25.60
C ALA A 56 -12.33 -29.12 25.20
N SER A 57 -12.39 -30.43 24.94
CA SER A 57 -11.23 -31.23 24.54
C SER A 57 -11.55 -32.16 23.38
N ALA A 58 -10.57 -32.39 22.49
CA ALA A 58 -10.65 -33.35 21.40
C ALA A 58 -9.26 -33.94 21.09
N THR A 59 -9.21 -35.23 20.73
CA THR A 59 -7.98 -35.82 20.17
C THR A 59 -7.90 -35.52 18.68
N VAL A 60 -6.82 -34.86 18.26
CA VAL A 60 -6.58 -34.49 16.86
C VAL A 60 -5.23 -35.03 16.42
N GLY A 61 -5.19 -35.68 15.26
CA GLY A 61 -3.97 -36.23 14.66
C GLY A 61 -3.71 -35.71 13.26
N ALA A 62 -2.95 -36.46 12.47
CA ALA A 62 -2.53 -36.06 11.12
C ALA A 62 -3.68 -35.80 10.12
N SER A 63 -4.88 -36.32 10.38
CA SER A 63 -6.07 -36.02 9.57
C SER A 63 -6.64 -34.61 9.79
N GLY A 64 -6.14 -33.86 10.77
CA GLY A 64 -6.75 -32.62 11.23
C GLY A 64 -8.02 -32.87 12.04
N GLY A 65 -8.66 -31.80 12.48
CA GLY A 65 -9.86 -31.83 13.32
C GLY A 65 -10.38 -30.43 13.65
N ALA A 66 -11.53 -30.38 14.30
CA ALA A 66 -12.10 -29.14 14.81
C ALA A 66 -12.56 -29.32 16.26
N LEU A 67 -12.49 -28.26 17.05
CA LEU A 67 -12.95 -28.19 18.43
C LEU A 67 -13.81 -26.93 18.58
N THR A 68 -14.96 -27.08 19.23
CA THR A 68 -15.86 -25.96 19.53
C THR A 68 -16.09 -25.82 21.02
N LEU A 69 -16.19 -24.57 21.51
CA LEU A 69 -16.50 -24.23 22.89
C LEU A 69 -17.47 -23.03 22.90
N GLY A 70 -18.77 -23.30 22.96
CA GLY A 70 -19.78 -22.26 22.69
C GLY A 70 -19.64 -21.78 21.24
N ASP A 71 -19.47 -20.47 21.04
CA ASP A 71 -19.19 -19.87 19.72
C ASP A 71 -17.69 -19.75 19.43
N LEU A 72 -16.80 -20.25 20.29
CA LEU A 72 -15.38 -20.39 19.93
C LEU A 72 -15.21 -21.60 19.01
N ASP A 73 -14.51 -21.41 17.90
CA ASP A 73 -14.12 -22.48 16.97
C ASP A 73 -12.60 -22.53 16.81
N LEU A 74 -12.05 -23.74 16.82
CA LEU A 74 -10.65 -24.03 16.52
C LEU A 74 -10.61 -25.11 15.43
N VAL A 75 -9.91 -24.83 14.33
CA VAL A 75 -9.75 -25.74 13.19
C VAL A 75 -8.27 -26.04 12.97
N ILE A 76 -7.90 -27.31 13.10
CA ILE A 76 -6.55 -27.81 12.86
C ILE A 76 -6.55 -28.53 11.51
N PRO A 77 -5.85 -28.04 10.48
CA PRO A 77 -5.90 -28.65 9.16
C PRO A 77 -5.15 -30.00 9.12
N PRO A 78 -5.45 -30.86 8.13
CA PRO A 78 -4.67 -32.08 7.90
C PRO A 78 -3.18 -31.78 7.72
N GLY A 79 -2.33 -32.61 8.31
CA GLY A 79 -0.87 -32.44 8.27
C GLY A 79 -0.30 -31.42 9.25
N ALA A 80 -1.13 -30.67 9.99
CA ALA A 80 -0.64 -29.74 11.02
C ALA A 80 0.02 -30.45 12.22
N LEU A 81 -0.42 -31.68 12.52
CA LEU A 81 0.12 -32.56 13.56
C LEU A 81 0.62 -33.86 12.95
N GLU A 82 1.74 -34.40 13.43
CA GLU A 82 2.28 -35.69 12.96
C GLU A 82 1.66 -36.90 13.67
N SER A 83 1.14 -36.70 14.88
CA SER A 83 0.56 -37.74 15.73
C SER A 83 -0.65 -37.21 16.49
N ASP A 84 -1.44 -38.13 17.03
CA ASP A 84 -2.61 -37.79 17.86
C ASP A 84 -2.18 -37.01 19.12
N VAL A 85 -2.78 -35.84 19.33
CA VAL A 85 -2.60 -34.97 20.50
C VAL A 85 -3.98 -34.68 21.10
N GLU A 86 -4.09 -34.74 22.43
CA GLU A 86 -5.29 -34.26 23.13
C GLU A 86 -5.23 -32.74 23.23
N ILE A 87 -6.09 -32.08 22.46
CA ILE A 87 -6.23 -30.63 22.38
C ILE A 87 -7.29 -30.19 23.37
N THR A 88 -7.02 -29.17 24.18
CA THR A 88 -7.99 -28.58 25.12
C THR A 88 -8.00 -27.06 24.99
N VAL A 89 -9.18 -26.46 24.99
CA VAL A 89 -9.35 -25.00 25.08
C VAL A 89 -10.16 -24.69 26.34
N THR A 90 -9.66 -23.75 27.14
CA THR A 90 -10.27 -23.36 28.42
C THR A 90 -10.45 -21.84 28.49
N VAL A 91 -11.63 -21.37 28.86
CA VAL A 91 -11.85 -19.96 29.24
C VAL A 91 -11.33 -19.76 30.66
N THR A 92 -10.38 -18.87 30.84
CA THR A 92 -9.71 -18.68 32.14
C THR A 92 -10.26 -17.48 32.89
N SER A 93 -9.95 -17.39 34.18
CA SER A 93 -10.17 -16.20 35.02
C SER A 93 -8.92 -15.29 35.08
N GLU A 94 -7.96 -15.50 34.18
CA GLU A 94 -6.76 -14.68 34.05
C GLU A 94 -7.16 -13.27 33.58
N ALA A 95 -6.66 -12.24 34.25
CA ALA A 95 -6.94 -10.87 33.87
C ALA A 95 -6.20 -10.51 32.58
N VAL A 96 -6.89 -9.85 31.66
CA VAL A 96 -6.25 -9.21 30.50
C VAL A 96 -5.23 -8.18 31.02
N PRO A 97 -3.99 -8.15 30.48
CA PRO A 97 -2.99 -7.19 30.92
C PRO A 97 -3.48 -5.74 30.79
N GLY A 98 -3.15 -4.89 31.76
CA GLY A 98 -3.71 -3.53 31.85
C GLY A 98 -3.32 -2.57 30.72
N SER A 99 -2.38 -2.94 29.86
CA SER A 99 -2.05 -2.23 28.61
C SER A 99 -3.13 -2.39 27.53
N PHE A 100 -4.07 -3.32 27.70
CA PHE A 100 -5.12 -3.61 26.74
C PHE A 100 -6.50 -3.35 27.34
N THR A 101 -7.44 -3.00 26.46
CA THR A 101 -8.87 -3.13 26.75
C THR A 101 -9.33 -4.50 26.24
N GLY A 102 -9.63 -5.41 27.16
CA GLY A 102 -10.13 -6.75 26.81
C GLY A 102 -11.58 -6.72 26.32
N PHE A 103 -11.82 -7.35 25.18
CA PHE A 103 -13.16 -7.61 24.62
C PHE A 103 -13.60 -9.09 24.83
N SER A 104 -12.70 -9.95 25.27
CA SER A 104 -12.98 -11.30 25.74
C SER A 104 -12.17 -11.65 27.01
N PRO A 105 -12.51 -12.72 27.73
CA PRO A 105 -11.60 -13.36 28.67
C PRO A 105 -10.35 -13.93 27.97
N VAL A 106 -9.34 -14.29 28.76
CA VAL A 106 -8.17 -15.03 28.26
C VAL A 106 -8.53 -16.50 28.08
N TYR A 107 -8.31 -17.02 26.88
CA TYR A 107 -8.40 -18.43 26.52
C TYR A 107 -7.02 -19.09 26.65
N ARG A 108 -7.00 -20.32 27.17
CA ARG A 108 -5.80 -21.16 27.25
C ARG A 108 -5.96 -22.33 26.28
N PHE A 109 -4.99 -22.51 25.41
CA PHE A 109 -4.90 -23.59 24.43
C PHE A 109 -3.83 -24.58 24.89
N GLU A 110 -4.22 -25.84 25.05
CA GLU A 110 -3.39 -26.89 25.63
C GLU A 110 -3.27 -28.09 24.67
N PRO A 111 -2.11 -28.78 24.65
CA PRO A 111 -0.93 -28.54 25.48
C PRO A 111 -0.17 -27.27 25.07
N ALA A 112 0.23 -26.44 26.04
CA ALA A 112 1.01 -25.23 25.78
C ALA A 112 2.32 -25.58 25.04
N GLY A 113 2.75 -24.72 24.12
CA GLY A 113 3.95 -24.93 23.33
C GLY A 113 3.81 -25.96 22.21
N THR A 114 2.63 -26.55 21.99
CA THR A 114 2.37 -27.38 20.81
C THR A 114 2.58 -26.54 19.55
N THR A 115 3.49 -26.95 18.68
CA THR A 115 3.78 -26.30 17.39
C THR A 115 3.14 -27.07 16.24
N PHE A 116 2.66 -26.36 15.23
CA PHE A 116 2.00 -26.95 14.07
C PHE A 116 2.84 -26.79 12.80
N ALA A 117 2.88 -27.83 11.97
CA ALA A 117 3.55 -27.79 10.66
C ALA A 117 2.78 -26.98 9.60
N ALA A 118 1.49 -26.72 9.86
CA ALA A 118 0.63 -25.81 9.12
C ALA A 118 -0.14 -24.95 10.13
N PRO A 119 -0.36 -23.65 9.88
CA PRO A 119 -1.13 -22.79 10.78
C PRO A 119 -2.52 -23.35 11.09
N VAL A 120 -3.01 -23.10 12.30
CA VAL A 120 -4.36 -23.47 12.76
C VAL A 120 -5.24 -22.24 12.85
N GLU A 121 -6.49 -22.36 12.41
CA GLU A 121 -7.45 -21.26 12.43
C GLU A 121 -8.19 -21.23 13.78
N VAL A 122 -8.31 -20.04 14.37
CA VAL A 122 -9.02 -19.80 15.63
C VAL A 122 -10.05 -18.70 15.42
N ARG A 123 -11.29 -18.92 15.87
CA ARG A 123 -12.39 -17.94 15.89
C ARG A 123 -12.80 -17.73 17.35
N LEU A 124 -12.61 -16.51 17.85
CA LEU A 124 -12.92 -16.12 19.23
C LEU A 124 -14.15 -15.20 19.25
N PRO A 125 -15.18 -15.52 20.04
CA PRO A 125 -16.28 -14.61 20.30
C PRO A 125 -15.81 -13.45 21.18
N PHE A 126 -16.29 -12.23 20.93
CA PHE A 126 -15.95 -11.07 21.74
C PHE A 126 -17.11 -10.08 21.87
N ALA A 127 -17.00 -9.21 22.87
CA ALA A 127 -17.92 -8.11 23.14
C ALA A 127 -17.10 -6.82 23.22
N GLY A 128 -17.15 -6.02 22.16
CA GLY A 128 -16.37 -4.81 22.03
C GLY A 128 -16.58 -4.14 20.68
N ASP A 129 -15.73 -3.17 20.36
CA ASP A 129 -15.75 -2.49 19.08
C ASP A 129 -15.07 -3.37 18.01
N ALA A 130 -15.82 -3.71 16.97
CA ALA A 130 -15.34 -4.54 15.87
C ALA A 130 -14.23 -3.87 15.06
N ASP A 131 -14.23 -2.54 14.98
CA ASP A 131 -13.27 -1.79 14.15
C ASP A 131 -11.87 -1.73 14.78
N THR A 132 -11.76 -2.07 16.08
CA THR A 132 -10.49 -2.03 16.83
C THR A 132 -10.11 -3.38 17.43
N ALA A 133 -10.93 -4.42 17.23
CA ALA A 133 -10.71 -5.73 17.80
C ALA A 133 -9.53 -6.45 17.11
N SER A 134 -8.58 -6.90 17.93
CA SER A 134 -7.47 -7.76 17.53
C SER A 134 -7.36 -8.94 18.48
N ILE A 135 -6.93 -10.10 17.97
CA ILE A 135 -6.52 -11.24 18.77
C ILE A 135 -5.08 -11.01 19.20
N PHE A 136 -4.88 -11.03 20.51
CA PHE A 136 -3.59 -10.99 21.15
C PHE A 136 -3.21 -12.41 21.58
N TRP A 137 -2.02 -12.88 21.21
CA TRP A 137 -1.53 -14.23 21.47
C TRP A 137 -0.18 -14.19 22.17
N THR A 138 0.09 -15.05 23.15
CA THR A 138 1.40 -15.06 23.80
C THR A 138 2.50 -15.66 22.92
N ARG A 139 3.73 -15.14 22.91
CA ARG A 139 4.85 -15.79 22.19
C ARG A 139 5.29 -17.08 22.91
N GLY A 140 5.03 -18.26 22.32
CA GLY A 140 5.40 -19.56 22.90
C GLY A 140 4.81 -19.80 24.30
N GLU A 141 5.63 -20.30 25.24
CA GLU A 141 5.27 -20.40 26.68
C GLU A 141 5.50 -19.09 27.46
N GLY A 142 5.70 -17.96 26.79
CA GLY A 142 5.92 -16.66 27.41
C GLY A 142 4.65 -16.03 28.00
N GLU A 143 4.82 -14.91 28.72
CA GLU A 143 3.74 -14.12 29.33
C GLU A 143 3.33 -12.90 28.48
N THR A 144 4.13 -12.54 27.48
CA THR A 144 3.89 -11.34 26.65
C THR A 144 2.94 -11.68 25.52
N PHE A 145 1.83 -10.95 25.48
CA PHE A 145 0.84 -11.00 24.41
C PHE A 145 1.25 -10.08 23.26
N VAL A 146 1.10 -10.56 22.03
CA VAL A 146 1.35 -9.80 20.80
C VAL A 146 0.12 -9.84 19.90
N ALA A 147 -0.17 -8.73 19.21
CA ALA A 147 -1.24 -8.70 18.22
C ALA A 147 -0.92 -9.66 17.07
N LEU A 148 -1.92 -10.45 16.67
CA LEU A 148 -1.87 -11.24 15.43
C LEU A 148 -2.75 -10.58 14.37
N PRO A 149 -2.46 -10.78 13.07
CA PRO A 149 -3.38 -10.42 12.00
C PRO A 149 -4.76 -10.99 12.31
N THR A 150 -5.74 -10.10 12.46
CA THR A 150 -7.07 -10.45 12.95
C THR A 150 -8.12 -9.97 11.98
N ARG A 151 -9.03 -10.88 11.63
CA ARG A 151 -10.23 -10.55 10.86
C ARG A 151 -11.46 -10.58 11.77
N VAL A 152 -12.40 -9.68 11.54
CA VAL A 152 -13.66 -9.66 12.28
C VAL A 152 -14.81 -10.00 11.35
N GLU A 153 -15.51 -11.09 11.63
CA GLU A 153 -16.66 -11.54 10.85
C GLU A 153 -17.80 -11.93 11.80
N SER A 154 -19.00 -11.40 11.56
CA SER A 154 -20.20 -11.79 12.30
C SER A 154 -20.05 -11.74 13.84
N GLY A 155 -19.31 -10.76 14.37
CA GLY A 155 -19.09 -10.59 15.81
C GLY A 155 -18.05 -11.54 16.43
N GLN A 156 -17.25 -12.22 15.61
CA GLN A 156 -16.12 -13.04 16.04
C GLN A 156 -14.83 -12.46 15.48
N ALA A 157 -13.74 -12.56 16.25
CA ALA A 157 -12.40 -12.27 15.79
C ALA A 157 -11.75 -13.59 15.35
N LEU A 158 -11.05 -13.60 14.22
CA LEU A 158 -10.45 -14.80 13.67
C LEU A 158 -8.99 -14.52 13.33
N THR A 159 -8.13 -15.51 13.58
CA THR A 159 -6.70 -15.42 13.30
C THR A 159 -6.14 -16.81 13.00
N GLU A 160 -4.87 -16.84 12.64
CA GLU A 160 -4.08 -18.05 12.52
C GLU A 160 -2.96 -18.08 13.56
N THR A 161 -2.60 -19.28 14.00
CA THR A 161 -1.43 -19.46 14.85
C THR A 161 -0.67 -20.72 14.49
N SER A 162 0.66 -20.68 14.63
CA SER A 162 1.54 -21.83 14.46
C SER A 162 1.84 -22.54 15.78
N HIS A 163 1.30 -22.06 16.91
CA HIS A 163 1.49 -22.72 18.19
C HIS A 163 0.39 -22.44 19.23
N PHE A 164 0.23 -23.36 20.19
CA PHE A 164 -0.66 -23.18 21.33
C PHE A 164 -0.03 -22.44 22.49
N SER A 165 -0.80 -21.55 23.09
CA SER A 165 -0.46 -20.82 24.29
C SER A 165 -1.71 -20.16 24.90
N ARG A 166 -1.73 -18.84 25.10
CA ARG A 166 -2.88 -18.06 25.54
C ARG A 166 -3.26 -17.02 24.51
N ALA A 167 -4.55 -16.71 24.43
CA ALA A 167 -5.05 -15.62 23.60
C ALA A 167 -6.27 -14.92 24.20
N PHE A 168 -6.51 -13.68 23.79
CA PHE A 168 -7.77 -12.96 24.04
C PHE A 168 -8.06 -12.01 22.87
N VAL A 169 -9.31 -11.56 22.77
CA VAL A 169 -9.70 -10.47 21.87
C VAL A 169 -9.71 -9.17 22.66
N GLY A 170 -9.12 -8.12 22.12
CA GLY A 170 -9.14 -6.79 22.74
C GLY A 170 -8.62 -5.73 21.80
N THR A 171 -8.25 -4.60 22.36
CA THR A 171 -7.52 -3.54 21.65
C THR A 171 -6.46 -2.93 22.56
N ALA A 172 -5.32 -2.56 21.98
CA ALA A 172 -4.34 -1.70 22.63
C ALA A 172 -4.57 -0.21 22.27
N CYS A 173 -5.36 0.05 21.23
CA CYS A 173 -5.65 1.40 20.77
C CYS A 173 -6.67 2.06 21.72
N THR A 174 -6.31 3.20 22.33
CA THR A 174 -7.20 3.95 23.21
C THR A 174 -7.34 5.41 22.76
N GLY A 175 -8.54 5.99 22.91
CA GLY A 175 -8.82 7.40 22.60
C GLY A 175 -9.58 7.65 21.30
N SER A 176 -9.77 8.93 20.95
CA SER A 176 -10.55 9.36 19.77
C SER A 176 -9.89 9.07 18.42
N CYS A 177 -8.66 8.54 18.41
CA CYS A 177 -7.89 8.25 17.20
C CYS A 177 -8.35 6.97 16.50
N CYS A 178 -8.69 5.92 17.26
CA CYS A 178 -9.03 4.62 16.70
C CYS A 178 -10.30 4.65 15.82
N GLY A 179 -11.21 5.62 16.04
CA GLY A 179 -12.43 5.78 15.24
C GLY A 179 -12.30 6.66 13.98
N ARG A 180 -11.09 7.13 13.64
CA ARG A 180 -10.82 7.94 12.43
C ARG A 180 -9.88 7.28 11.43
N ALA A 181 -9.49 6.04 11.69
CA ALA A 181 -8.52 5.36 10.88
C ALA A 181 -9.03 5.09 9.46
N ASN A 182 -8.20 5.36 8.46
CA ASN A 182 -8.45 4.87 7.11
C ASN A 182 -7.89 3.45 7.04
N GLY A 183 -8.78 2.46 6.97
CA GLY A 183 -8.38 1.05 6.94
C GLY A 183 -7.75 0.62 5.61
N ASP A 184 -7.76 1.45 4.56
CA ASP A 184 -7.31 1.07 3.23
C ASP A 184 -6.01 1.80 2.83
N LEU A 185 -4.99 1.04 2.45
CA LEU A 185 -3.71 1.54 1.95
C LEU A 185 -3.37 0.94 0.58
N ASP A 186 -3.05 1.79 -0.38
CA ASP A 186 -2.45 1.39 -1.66
C ASP A 186 -0.98 1.81 -1.67
N VAL A 187 -0.08 0.87 -1.96
CA VAL A 187 1.37 1.09 -2.03
C VAL A 187 1.84 0.88 -3.47
N LEU A 188 2.38 1.92 -4.08
CA LEU A 188 3.05 1.83 -5.38
C LEU A 188 4.55 1.85 -5.14
N PHE A 189 5.23 0.77 -5.47
CA PHE A 189 6.68 0.74 -5.60
C PHE A 189 7.06 1.21 -7.00
N MET A 190 7.83 2.29 -7.10
CA MET A 190 8.61 2.57 -8.30
C MET A 190 10.01 2.09 -8.00
N VAL A 191 10.49 1.12 -8.78
CA VAL A 191 11.79 0.51 -8.58
C VAL A 191 12.62 0.72 -9.83
N ASP A 192 13.74 1.38 -9.63
CA ASP A 192 14.74 1.50 -10.68
C ASP A 192 15.30 0.13 -11.05
N ASN A 193 15.20 -0.21 -12.33
CA ASN A 193 15.66 -1.47 -12.90
C ASN A 193 16.92 -1.30 -13.76
N SER A 194 17.68 -0.23 -13.55
CA SER A 194 19.00 -0.01 -14.13
C SER A 194 20.04 -1.01 -13.61
N ASN A 195 21.22 -1.05 -14.26
CA ASN A 195 22.22 -2.11 -14.07
C ASN A 195 22.81 -2.21 -12.65
N SER A 196 22.79 -1.13 -11.86
CA SER A 196 23.42 -1.05 -10.54
C SER A 196 22.50 -1.40 -9.38
N MET A 197 21.21 -1.66 -9.62
CA MET A 197 20.18 -1.74 -8.58
C MET A 197 20.04 -3.09 -7.85
N THR A 198 20.99 -4.03 -8.00
CA THR A 198 20.81 -5.42 -7.50
C THR A 198 20.69 -5.46 -5.97
N GLU A 199 21.63 -4.85 -5.26
CA GLU A 199 21.74 -4.87 -3.80
C GLU A 199 20.61 -4.08 -3.13
N GLU A 200 20.18 -2.98 -3.75
CA GLU A 200 19.11 -2.10 -3.31
C GLU A 200 17.74 -2.78 -3.43
N GLN A 201 17.48 -3.44 -4.55
CA GLN A 201 16.26 -4.24 -4.73
C GLN A 201 16.20 -5.40 -3.73
N ALA A 202 17.32 -6.09 -3.49
CA ALA A 202 17.40 -7.13 -2.47
C ALA A 202 17.14 -6.59 -1.05
N SER A 203 17.64 -5.39 -0.75
CA SER A 203 17.40 -4.71 0.53
C SER A 203 15.91 -4.39 0.72
N LEU A 204 15.23 -3.86 -0.31
CA LEU A 204 13.79 -3.63 -0.28
C LEU A 204 13.01 -4.94 -0.11
N ALA A 205 13.32 -5.95 -0.92
CA ALA A 205 12.68 -7.26 -0.88
C ALA A 205 12.76 -7.91 0.52
N SER A 206 13.88 -7.73 1.23
CA SER A 206 14.07 -8.24 2.59
C SER A 206 13.13 -7.60 3.63
N GLN A 207 12.63 -6.39 3.36
CA GLN A 207 11.77 -5.65 4.30
C GLN A 207 10.27 -5.80 4.02
N ILE A 208 9.89 -6.33 2.85
CA ILE A 208 8.48 -6.53 2.48
C ILE A 208 7.71 -7.38 3.52
N PRO A 209 8.25 -8.49 4.07
CA PRO A 209 7.55 -9.25 5.10
C PRO A 209 7.22 -8.38 6.34
N ARG A 210 8.20 -7.59 6.80
CA ARG A 210 8.03 -6.71 7.95
C ARG A 210 7.01 -5.61 7.66
N MET A 211 7.06 -4.99 6.48
CA MET A 211 6.07 -3.99 6.08
C MET A 211 4.65 -4.57 6.12
N ALA A 212 4.45 -5.75 5.54
CA ALA A 212 3.15 -6.42 5.54
C ALA A 212 2.68 -6.74 6.97
N GLU A 213 3.58 -7.26 7.82
CA GLU A 213 3.28 -7.57 9.23
C GLU A 213 2.85 -6.32 10.00
N VAL A 214 3.68 -5.26 10.01
CA VAL A 214 3.38 -4.01 10.72
C VAL A 214 2.06 -3.40 10.26
N LEU A 215 1.77 -3.42 8.95
CA LEU A 215 0.53 -2.86 8.40
C LEU A 215 -0.70 -3.73 8.70
N ALA A 216 -0.53 -5.04 8.83
CA ALA A 216 -1.61 -6.00 9.13
C ALA A 216 -1.90 -6.12 10.63
N THR A 217 -0.94 -5.82 11.50
CA THR A 217 -1.10 -5.88 12.97
C THR A 217 -1.27 -4.50 13.60
N GLY A 218 -0.66 -3.49 12.99
CA GLY A 218 -0.54 -2.15 13.55
C GLY A 218 0.53 -2.00 14.63
N ASP A 219 1.40 -3.00 14.81
CA ASP A 219 2.53 -3.01 15.76
C ASP A 219 3.79 -2.50 15.05
N LEU A 220 4.09 -1.21 15.18
CA LEU A 220 5.17 -0.52 14.46
C LEU A 220 6.54 -0.88 15.03
N ASP A 221 6.66 -0.98 16.35
CA ASP A 221 7.92 -1.21 17.05
C ASP A 221 8.23 -2.69 17.38
N GLY A 222 7.26 -3.58 17.15
CA GLY A 222 7.40 -5.02 17.31
C GLY A 222 7.34 -5.49 18.77
N ASP A 223 6.93 -4.62 19.69
CA ASP A 223 6.79 -4.93 21.11
C ASP A 223 5.57 -5.81 21.42
N GLY A 224 4.69 -6.00 20.43
CA GLY A 224 3.45 -6.77 20.52
C GLY A 224 2.20 -5.94 20.77
N VAL A 225 2.36 -4.64 21.01
CA VAL A 225 1.31 -3.69 21.26
C VAL A 225 1.02 -2.94 19.97
N GLN A 226 -0.27 -2.82 19.66
CA GLN A 226 -0.68 -2.07 18.48
C GLN A 226 -0.48 -0.56 18.70
N ASP A 227 0.31 0.07 17.84
CA ASP A 227 0.54 1.52 17.77
C ASP A 227 -0.55 2.26 16.99
N PHE A 228 -1.14 1.61 15.99
CA PHE A 228 -2.24 2.14 15.17
C PHE A 228 -3.19 1.02 14.75
N PRO A 229 -4.48 1.28 14.47
CA PRO A 229 -5.39 0.23 14.03
C PRO A 229 -4.86 -0.51 12.80
N ALA A 230 -4.91 -1.84 12.84
CA ALA A 230 -4.60 -2.70 11.71
C ALA A 230 -5.40 -2.28 10.46
N LEU A 231 -4.78 -2.41 9.29
CA LEU A 231 -5.44 -2.05 8.05
C LEU A 231 -6.51 -3.08 7.67
N ASN A 232 -7.67 -2.57 7.23
CA ASN A 232 -8.73 -3.37 6.62
C ASN A 232 -8.30 -3.96 5.28
N SER A 233 -7.51 -3.24 4.48
CA SER A 233 -6.98 -3.79 3.24
C SER A 233 -5.75 -3.05 2.72
N LEU A 234 -4.73 -3.83 2.40
CA LEU A 234 -3.49 -3.40 1.78
C LEU A 234 -3.46 -3.84 0.30
N ARG A 235 -3.10 -2.93 -0.60
CA ARG A 235 -2.73 -3.26 -1.98
C ARG A 235 -1.32 -2.82 -2.26
N ALA A 236 -0.61 -3.62 -3.03
CA ALA A 236 0.75 -3.30 -3.42
C ALA A 236 0.99 -3.65 -4.89
N GLY A 237 1.57 -2.73 -5.64
CA GLY A 237 1.95 -2.91 -7.03
C GLY A 237 3.29 -2.24 -7.31
N SER A 238 3.96 -2.68 -8.37
CA SER A 238 5.31 -2.20 -8.72
C SER A 238 5.35 -1.72 -10.16
N VAL A 239 6.09 -0.64 -10.44
CA VAL A 239 6.46 -0.18 -11.80
C VAL A 239 7.96 0.03 -11.87
N SER A 240 8.54 -0.08 -13.07
CA SER A 240 9.94 0.28 -13.30
C SER A 240 10.10 1.78 -13.59
N SER A 241 11.35 2.24 -13.65
CA SER A 241 11.72 3.57 -14.17
C SER A 241 11.72 3.64 -15.72
N ASP A 242 11.52 2.51 -16.43
CA ASP A 242 11.63 2.44 -17.89
C ASP A 242 10.34 2.93 -18.58
N MET A 243 10.37 4.18 -19.04
CA MET A 243 9.32 4.79 -19.87
C MET A 243 9.67 4.81 -21.37
N GLY A 244 10.76 4.13 -21.75
CA GLY A 244 11.32 4.17 -23.08
C GLY A 244 12.01 5.50 -23.39
N THR A 245 12.65 5.54 -24.55
CA THR A 245 13.46 6.65 -25.05
C THR A 245 12.75 7.40 -26.19
N GLY A 246 11.41 7.44 -26.16
CA GLY A 246 10.57 8.13 -27.14
C GLY A 246 10.78 7.70 -28.60
N GLY A 247 11.14 6.44 -28.82
CA GLY A 247 11.39 5.82 -30.12
C GLY A 247 12.85 5.82 -30.57
N TYR A 248 13.76 6.45 -29.81
CA TYR A 248 15.18 6.48 -30.16
C TYR A 248 15.90 5.23 -29.69
N THR A 249 16.69 4.61 -30.56
CA THR A 249 17.48 3.43 -30.18
C THR A 249 18.66 3.83 -29.32
N VAL A 250 18.59 3.50 -28.03
CA VAL A 250 19.66 3.69 -27.05
C VAL A 250 20.08 2.32 -26.52
N PRO A 251 21.38 2.07 -26.30
CA PRO A 251 21.83 0.88 -25.57
C PRO A 251 21.08 0.72 -24.25
N THR A 252 20.84 -0.54 -23.83
CA THR A 252 20.04 -0.95 -22.64
C THR A 252 18.54 -0.65 -22.70
N CYS A 253 18.09 0.35 -23.46
CA CYS A 253 16.67 0.68 -23.63
C CYS A 253 16.04 -0.12 -24.79
N ALA A 254 15.77 -1.41 -24.57
CA ALA A 254 15.30 -2.32 -25.62
C ALA A 254 13.91 -1.96 -26.17
N ALA A 255 13.01 -1.46 -25.32
CA ALA A 255 11.66 -1.04 -25.67
C ALA A 255 11.59 0.48 -25.87
N SER A 256 12.22 0.99 -26.92
CA SER A 256 12.46 2.43 -27.09
C SER A 256 11.21 3.31 -27.16
N ASP A 257 10.06 2.80 -27.60
CA ASP A 257 8.86 3.63 -27.75
C ASP A 257 8.23 4.01 -26.40
N PHE A 258 8.07 3.03 -25.50
CA PHE A 258 7.28 3.17 -24.28
C PHE A 258 7.90 2.52 -23.04
N GLY A 259 8.98 1.75 -23.17
CA GLY A 259 9.51 0.97 -22.05
C GLY A 259 8.45 0.02 -21.48
N ASP A 260 8.32 0.05 -20.16
CA ASP A 260 7.25 -0.59 -19.39
C ASP A 260 6.02 0.33 -19.20
N ASP A 261 6.13 1.59 -19.64
CA ASP A 261 5.03 2.55 -19.81
C ASP A 261 4.25 2.91 -18.53
N GLY A 262 4.84 2.69 -17.35
CA GLY A 262 4.15 2.87 -16.06
C GLY A 262 3.00 1.86 -15.87
N VAL A 263 3.05 0.72 -16.56
CA VAL A 263 2.15 -0.41 -16.33
C VAL A 263 2.68 -1.24 -15.17
N LEU A 264 1.79 -1.66 -14.27
CA LEU A 264 2.16 -2.49 -13.13
C LEU A 264 2.81 -3.81 -13.58
N SER A 265 3.97 -4.10 -13.02
CA SER A 265 4.73 -5.32 -13.28
C SER A 265 3.94 -6.55 -12.84
N THR A 266 3.79 -7.49 -13.77
CA THR A 266 3.24 -8.82 -13.52
C THR A 266 4.32 -9.88 -13.53
N ASP A 267 5.57 -9.53 -13.81
CA ASP A 267 6.63 -10.49 -14.07
C ASP A 267 7.37 -10.79 -12.77
N GLY A 268 7.47 -12.07 -12.42
CA GLY A 268 8.29 -12.51 -11.29
C GLY A 268 9.78 -12.60 -11.58
N GLN A 269 10.17 -12.40 -12.85
CA GLN A 269 11.54 -12.54 -13.41
C GLN A 269 12.22 -13.87 -12.95
N PRO A 270 13.47 -14.24 -13.33
CA PRO A 270 14.02 -15.55 -12.93
C PRO A 270 14.52 -15.57 -11.48
N GLU A 271 13.86 -14.87 -10.56
CA GLU A 271 14.18 -14.90 -9.14
C GLU A 271 13.83 -16.28 -8.55
N PRO A 272 14.76 -16.96 -7.87
CA PRO A 272 14.50 -18.28 -7.31
C PRO A 272 13.25 -18.28 -6.40
N GLY A 273 12.28 -19.14 -6.75
CA GLY A 273 11.04 -19.30 -6.00
C GLY A 273 9.88 -18.41 -6.47
N CYS A 274 10.08 -17.54 -7.46
CA CYS A 274 9.00 -16.74 -8.04
C CYS A 274 8.26 -17.47 -9.17
N LEU A 275 6.95 -17.23 -9.29
CA LEU A 275 6.15 -17.64 -10.44
C LEU A 275 6.54 -16.81 -11.67
N ALA A 276 6.32 -17.37 -12.86
CA ALA A 276 6.61 -16.65 -14.11
C ALA A 276 5.76 -15.37 -14.27
N SER A 277 4.54 -15.35 -13.71
CA SER A 277 3.64 -14.21 -13.77
C SER A 277 2.71 -14.17 -12.56
N TYR A 278 2.33 -12.96 -12.18
CA TYR A 278 1.45 -12.60 -11.07
C TYR A 278 0.31 -11.69 -11.54
N PRO A 279 -0.75 -11.51 -10.73
CA PRO A 279 -1.68 -10.40 -10.89
C PRO A 279 -0.97 -9.05 -10.89
N SER A 280 -1.58 -8.02 -11.49
CA SER A 280 -0.99 -6.67 -11.60
C SER A 280 -0.74 -5.99 -10.25
N TYR A 281 -1.46 -6.38 -9.20
CA TYR A 281 -1.19 -5.95 -7.83
C TYR A 281 -1.52 -7.09 -6.86
N ALA A 282 -0.82 -7.10 -5.73
CA ALA A 282 -1.15 -7.94 -4.59
C ALA A 282 -2.21 -7.24 -3.74
N GLU A 283 -3.07 -8.01 -3.09
CA GLU A 283 -4.06 -7.49 -2.17
C GLU A 283 -4.16 -8.40 -0.96
N LEU A 284 -4.15 -7.80 0.23
CA LEU A 284 -4.41 -8.44 1.50
C LEU A 284 -5.59 -7.71 2.13
N ARG A 285 -6.60 -8.45 2.57
CA ARG A 285 -7.75 -7.91 3.29
C ARG A 285 -7.85 -8.52 4.68
N ALA A 286 -8.28 -7.72 5.63
CA ALA A 286 -8.92 -8.23 6.83
C ALA A 286 -10.11 -9.10 6.39
N GLY A 287 -10.06 -10.39 6.72
CA GLY A 287 -11.05 -11.36 6.25
C GLY A 287 -10.45 -12.48 5.42
N ASP A 288 -9.28 -12.27 4.83
CA ASP A 288 -8.73 -13.24 3.88
C ASP A 288 -8.39 -14.57 4.55
N PRO A 289 -8.44 -15.68 3.79
CA PRO A 289 -8.15 -17.00 4.32
C PRO A 289 -6.73 -17.11 4.88
N PRO A 290 -6.51 -18.10 5.76
CA PRO A 290 -5.20 -18.64 6.08
C PRO A 290 -4.12 -18.60 4.98
N GLY A 291 -2.93 -18.10 5.33
CA GLY A 291 -1.77 -18.01 4.43
C GLY A 291 -1.83 -16.94 3.33
N SER A 292 -2.88 -16.10 3.29
CA SER A 292 -2.98 -14.98 2.35
C SER A 292 -1.92 -13.90 2.59
N ASP A 293 -1.44 -13.73 3.82
CA ASP A 293 -0.33 -12.86 4.19
C ASP A 293 0.98 -13.30 3.52
N ALA A 294 1.29 -14.59 3.60
CA ALA A 294 2.45 -15.18 2.94
C ALA A 294 2.34 -15.06 1.41
N ALA A 295 1.15 -15.33 0.84
CA ALA A 295 0.91 -15.17 -0.59
C ALA A 295 1.05 -13.72 -1.06
N PHE A 296 0.56 -12.77 -0.27
CA PHE A 296 0.73 -11.34 -0.51
C PHE A 296 2.21 -10.95 -0.50
N VAL A 297 2.94 -11.33 0.55
CA VAL A 297 4.37 -11.06 0.70
C VAL A 297 5.17 -11.66 -0.46
N ASP A 298 4.89 -12.91 -0.82
CA ASP A 298 5.56 -13.60 -1.94
C ASP A 298 5.33 -12.87 -3.27
N GLN A 299 4.09 -12.45 -3.56
CA GLN A 299 3.80 -11.70 -4.77
C GLN A 299 4.54 -10.36 -4.78
N VAL A 300 4.44 -9.56 -3.72
CA VAL A 300 5.08 -8.24 -3.66
C VAL A 300 6.59 -8.36 -3.77
N ARG A 301 7.21 -9.33 -3.10
CA ARG A 301 8.65 -9.60 -3.21
C ARG A 301 9.04 -9.90 -4.65
N CYS A 302 8.29 -10.78 -5.32
CA CYS A 302 8.61 -11.21 -6.68
C CYS A 302 8.34 -10.15 -7.75
N THR A 303 7.37 -9.27 -7.56
CA THR A 303 7.07 -8.20 -8.53
C THR A 303 7.77 -6.88 -8.22
N ALA A 304 8.41 -6.72 -7.06
CA ALA A 304 9.25 -5.57 -6.73
C ALA A 304 10.73 -5.77 -7.11
N VAL A 305 11.20 -7.01 -7.29
CA VAL A 305 12.53 -7.30 -7.84
C VAL A 305 12.42 -7.39 -9.36
N LEU A 306 12.54 -6.24 -10.02
CA LEU A 306 12.35 -6.10 -11.47
C LEU A 306 13.57 -6.55 -12.28
N GLY A 307 14.69 -6.82 -11.60
CA GLY A 307 15.98 -7.07 -12.23
C GLY A 307 16.67 -5.76 -12.62
N THR A 308 17.80 -5.88 -13.32
CA THR A 308 18.70 -4.75 -13.63
C THR A 308 18.90 -4.54 -15.14
N GLY A 309 18.02 -5.10 -15.96
CA GLY A 309 18.12 -5.06 -17.43
C GLY A 309 17.40 -3.90 -18.11
N GLY A 310 16.93 -2.92 -17.33
CA GLY A 310 16.12 -1.79 -17.80
C GLY A 310 16.90 -0.72 -18.56
N CYS A 311 16.15 0.28 -19.02
CA CYS A 311 16.70 1.45 -19.69
C CYS A 311 17.56 2.29 -18.75
N GLY A 312 18.75 2.71 -19.20
CA GLY A 312 19.65 3.60 -18.45
C GLY A 312 19.29 5.09 -18.59
N PHE A 313 18.00 5.36 -18.77
CA PHE A 313 17.40 6.69 -18.74
C PHE A 313 16.13 6.61 -17.90
N GLU A 314 16.33 6.81 -16.62
CA GLU A 314 15.41 6.52 -15.55
C GLU A 314 14.38 7.65 -15.47
N GLN A 315 13.10 7.30 -15.57
CA GLN A 315 11.98 8.25 -15.61
C GLN A 315 11.00 7.96 -14.47
N GLN A 316 11.53 7.96 -13.25
CA GLN A 316 10.87 7.64 -12.00
C GLN A 316 9.58 8.45 -11.82
N LEU A 317 9.61 9.75 -12.11
CA LEU A 317 8.47 10.65 -11.90
C LEU A 317 7.36 10.43 -12.93
N ASP A 318 7.68 10.27 -14.22
CA ASP A 318 6.69 9.96 -15.25
C ASP A 318 6.13 8.55 -15.08
N ALA A 319 6.94 7.55 -14.74
CA ALA A 319 6.48 6.19 -14.46
C ALA A 319 5.49 6.15 -13.29
N THR A 320 5.88 6.75 -12.16
CA THR A 320 5.03 6.85 -10.96
C THR A 320 3.73 7.57 -11.29
N LEU A 321 3.81 8.76 -11.91
CA LEU A 321 2.64 9.59 -12.18
C LEU A 321 1.72 8.93 -13.22
N LYS A 322 2.27 8.30 -14.27
CA LYS A 322 1.48 7.61 -15.30
C LYS A 322 0.72 6.43 -14.74
N ALA A 323 1.34 5.67 -13.84
CA ALA A 323 0.72 4.51 -13.22
C ALA A 323 -0.57 4.82 -12.46
N ILE A 324 -0.62 5.98 -11.78
CA ILE A 324 -1.69 6.39 -10.86
C ILE A 324 -2.58 7.52 -11.38
N THR A 325 -2.27 8.09 -12.55
CA THR A 325 -3.12 9.11 -13.17
C THR A 325 -4.30 8.46 -13.92
N PRO A 326 -5.56 8.89 -13.69
CA PRO A 326 -6.70 8.45 -14.48
C PRO A 326 -6.62 8.92 -15.94
N SER A 327 -7.13 8.13 -16.88
CA SER A 327 -7.17 8.45 -18.31
C SER A 327 -7.96 9.72 -18.63
N THR A 328 -8.87 10.12 -17.73
CA THR A 328 -9.68 11.34 -17.79
C THR A 328 -8.94 12.61 -17.36
N SER A 329 -7.74 12.47 -16.78
CA SER A 329 -6.87 13.60 -16.43
C SER A 329 -6.46 14.39 -17.67
N PRO A 330 -6.28 15.72 -17.57
CA PRO A 330 -5.70 16.51 -18.65
C PRO A 330 -4.22 16.20 -18.90
N LEU A 331 -3.53 15.55 -17.94
CA LEU A 331 -2.14 15.13 -18.11
C LEU A 331 -2.00 14.16 -19.30
N THR A 332 -0.94 14.37 -20.07
CA THR A 332 -0.52 13.49 -21.17
C THR A 332 0.95 13.14 -21.00
N PHE A 333 1.31 11.95 -21.44
CA PHE A 333 2.68 11.43 -21.43
C PHE A 333 3.22 11.32 -22.87
N HIS A 334 4.35 10.64 -23.06
CA HIS A 334 4.96 10.43 -24.37
C HIS A 334 3.92 10.03 -25.44
N ALA A 335 4.09 10.56 -26.65
CA ALA A 335 3.17 10.40 -27.80
C ALA A 335 1.70 10.79 -27.53
N GLY A 336 1.43 11.60 -26.51
CA GLY A 336 0.06 12.01 -26.15
C GLY A 336 -0.75 10.91 -25.45
N THR A 337 -0.10 9.88 -24.92
CA THR A 337 -0.73 8.80 -24.16
C THR A 337 -1.32 9.30 -22.85
N ARG A 338 -2.22 8.50 -22.27
CA ARG A 338 -2.96 8.80 -21.04
C ARG A 338 -2.40 8.00 -19.86
N GLY A 339 -2.79 8.38 -18.64
CA GLY A 339 -2.48 7.61 -17.45
C GLY A 339 -3.24 6.28 -17.40
N HIS A 340 -2.73 5.36 -16.57
CA HIS A 340 -3.15 3.95 -16.53
C HIS A 340 -4.09 3.58 -15.38
N ALA A 341 -4.40 4.50 -14.45
CA ALA A 341 -5.10 4.15 -13.21
C ALA A 341 -6.49 3.50 -13.41
N ASP A 342 -7.20 3.88 -14.47
CA ASP A 342 -8.48 3.32 -14.91
C ASP A 342 -8.36 2.53 -16.23
N GLY A 343 -7.12 2.27 -16.67
CA GLY A 343 -6.75 1.56 -17.89
C GLY A 343 -5.97 0.29 -17.58
N ALA A 344 -4.67 0.25 -17.94
CA ALA A 344 -3.83 -0.93 -17.74
C ALA A 344 -3.66 -1.32 -16.26
N ASN A 345 -3.73 -0.34 -15.35
CA ASN A 345 -3.61 -0.53 -13.91
C ASN A 345 -4.97 -0.50 -13.20
N ALA A 346 -6.07 -0.65 -13.95
CA ALA A 346 -7.41 -0.61 -13.40
C ALA A 346 -7.59 -1.59 -12.25
N GLY A 347 -8.22 -1.10 -11.18
CA GLY A 347 -8.50 -1.88 -9.98
C GLY A 347 -7.45 -1.75 -8.88
N PHE A 348 -6.25 -1.23 -9.15
CA PHE A 348 -5.23 -0.99 -8.13
C PHE A 348 -5.65 0.15 -7.16
N LEU A 349 -5.75 1.37 -7.69
CA LEU A 349 -5.96 2.58 -6.89
C LEU A 349 -7.43 2.73 -6.46
N ARG A 350 -7.67 2.71 -5.14
CA ARG A 350 -9.00 3.00 -4.55
C ARG A 350 -9.19 4.50 -4.38
N ALA A 351 -10.43 4.97 -4.41
CA ALA A 351 -10.72 6.40 -4.29
C ALA A 351 -10.49 6.93 -2.86
N ASP A 352 -10.81 6.09 -1.86
CA ASP A 352 -10.82 6.48 -0.45
C ASP A 352 -9.63 5.91 0.35
N SER A 353 -8.64 5.29 -0.30
CA SER A 353 -7.43 4.78 0.38
C SER A 353 -6.39 5.88 0.60
N VAL A 354 -5.56 5.70 1.62
CA VAL A 354 -4.24 6.34 1.66
C VAL A 354 -3.40 5.74 0.52
N LEU A 355 -2.69 6.57 -0.23
CA LEU A 355 -1.73 6.16 -1.24
C LEU A 355 -0.32 6.44 -0.73
N ALA A 356 0.55 5.43 -0.73
CA ALA A 356 1.98 5.61 -0.53
C ALA A 356 2.74 5.26 -1.81
N THR A 357 3.47 6.22 -2.38
CA THR A 357 4.43 5.97 -3.45
C THR A 357 5.82 5.82 -2.85
N ILE A 358 6.45 4.67 -3.03
CA ILE A 358 7.81 4.38 -2.57
C ILE A 358 8.71 4.30 -3.79
N VAL A 359 9.58 5.30 -3.94
CA VAL A 359 10.50 5.47 -5.06
C VAL A 359 11.87 4.98 -4.62
N LEU A 360 12.39 3.92 -5.23
CA LEU A 360 13.72 3.38 -4.99
C LEU A 360 14.59 3.56 -6.24
N THR A 361 15.67 4.33 -6.16
CA THR A 361 16.57 4.61 -7.30
C THR A 361 17.93 5.10 -6.84
N ASP A 362 19.00 4.74 -7.56
CA ASP A 362 20.35 5.27 -7.36
C ASP A 362 20.66 6.49 -8.25
N GLU A 363 19.71 6.93 -9.07
CA GLU A 363 19.85 8.03 -10.03
C GLU A 363 18.89 9.20 -9.73
N ASN A 364 19.02 10.28 -10.52
CA ASN A 364 18.06 11.39 -10.55
C ASN A 364 16.98 11.16 -11.63
N ASP A 365 15.93 11.97 -11.63
CA ASP A 365 14.84 11.84 -12.60
C ASP A 365 15.15 12.43 -13.97
N CYS A 366 15.02 11.63 -15.03
CA CYS A 366 15.14 12.04 -16.43
C CYS A 366 13.81 12.07 -17.20
N SER A 367 12.67 12.29 -16.52
CA SER A 367 11.35 12.32 -17.15
C SER A 367 11.25 13.44 -18.21
N ALA A 368 11.39 13.05 -19.48
CA ALA A 368 11.68 13.96 -20.58
C ALA A 368 10.42 14.50 -21.25
N SER A 369 10.34 15.83 -21.34
CA SER A 369 9.35 16.54 -22.15
C SER A 369 9.72 16.60 -23.64
N ASP A 370 11.01 16.55 -23.94
CA ASP A 370 11.56 16.46 -25.29
C ASP A 370 12.39 15.16 -25.43
N PRO A 371 11.83 14.10 -26.05
CA PRO A 371 12.52 12.82 -26.18
C PRO A 371 13.73 12.88 -27.13
N GLU A 372 13.92 13.94 -27.93
CA GLU A 372 15.14 14.10 -28.74
C GLU A 372 16.39 14.13 -27.83
N LEU A 373 16.23 14.43 -26.53
CA LEU A 373 17.26 14.30 -25.50
C LEU A 373 17.97 12.94 -25.54
N PHE A 374 17.23 11.87 -25.81
CA PHE A 374 17.73 10.50 -25.83
C PHE A 374 18.39 10.10 -27.15
N ASP A 375 18.22 10.86 -28.23
CA ASP A 375 18.78 10.54 -29.54
C ASP A 375 20.31 10.72 -29.54
N PRO A 376 21.12 9.65 -29.67
CA PRO A 376 22.58 9.77 -29.70
C PRO A 376 23.07 10.67 -30.85
N SER A 377 22.27 10.82 -31.91
CA SER A 377 22.55 11.64 -33.09
C SER A 377 21.90 13.03 -33.07
N SER A 378 21.26 13.42 -31.96
CA SER A 378 20.56 14.71 -31.86
C SER A 378 21.45 15.89 -32.26
N PRO A 379 21.01 16.75 -33.20
CA PRO A 379 21.71 18.00 -33.49
C PRO A 379 21.60 19.02 -32.35
N THR A 380 20.57 18.90 -31.52
CA THR A 380 20.27 19.80 -30.40
C THR A 380 21.13 19.46 -29.18
N TYR A 381 21.17 18.18 -28.79
CA TYR A 381 21.80 17.71 -27.56
C TYR A 381 23.13 16.97 -27.78
N GLY A 382 23.50 16.66 -29.03
CA GLY A 382 24.68 15.87 -29.40
C GLY A 382 26.04 16.45 -29.02
N SER A 383 26.10 17.70 -28.59
CA SER A 383 27.32 18.33 -28.04
C SER A 383 27.59 17.94 -26.58
N THR A 384 26.61 17.36 -25.89
CA THR A 384 26.71 16.87 -24.51
C THR A 384 26.78 15.34 -24.52
N ASP A 385 27.65 14.78 -23.67
CA ASP A 385 27.71 13.34 -23.45
C ASP A 385 26.32 12.80 -23.12
N LEU A 386 25.94 11.67 -23.73
CA LEU A 386 24.59 11.12 -23.68
C LEU A 386 24.11 10.92 -22.24
N ASN A 387 24.98 10.43 -21.35
CA ASN A 387 24.65 10.14 -19.96
C ASN A 387 24.48 11.41 -19.10
N LEU A 388 24.97 12.56 -19.57
CA LEU A 388 24.91 13.82 -18.83
C LEU A 388 23.77 14.73 -19.28
N ARG A 389 22.96 14.30 -20.26
CA ARG A 389 22.00 15.18 -20.90
C ARG A 389 20.83 15.58 -20.00
N CYS A 390 20.32 14.67 -19.18
CA CYS A 390 19.25 14.93 -18.23
C CYS A 390 19.62 16.08 -17.28
N PHE A 391 20.80 16.00 -16.70
CA PHE A 391 21.41 17.05 -15.88
C PHE A 391 21.68 18.34 -16.69
N ALA A 392 22.37 18.24 -17.82
CA ALA A 392 22.85 19.43 -18.53
C ALA A 392 21.73 20.24 -19.21
N HIS A 393 20.60 19.61 -19.54
CA HIS A 393 19.50 20.21 -20.28
C HIS A 393 18.17 20.18 -19.53
N GLU A 394 18.22 20.03 -18.20
CA GLU A 394 17.03 19.91 -17.34
C GLU A 394 15.94 20.93 -17.69
N ALA A 395 16.30 22.22 -17.69
CA ALA A 395 15.34 23.32 -17.87
C ALA A 395 14.69 23.37 -19.26
N GLY A 396 15.28 22.70 -20.26
CA GLY A 396 14.82 22.73 -21.66
C GLY A 396 14.20 21.43 -22.14
N ALA A 397 14.62 20.29 -21.58
CA ALA A 397 14.26 18.97 -22.08
C ALA A 397 13.44 18.15 -21.08
N LEU A 398 13.52 18.41 -19.77
CA LEU A 398 12.76 17.66 -18.78
C LEU A 398 11.45 18.36 -18.41
N HIS A 399 10.46 17.58 -17.97
CA HIS A 399 9.23 18.14 -17.44
C HIS A 399 9.52 18.95 -16.15
N PRO A 400 8.80 20.07 -15.91
CA PRO A 400 8.97 20.85 -14.69
C PRO A 400 8.46 20.09 -13.46
N ILE A 401 9.14 20.23 -12.32
CA ILE A 401 8.77 19.57 -11.04
C ILE A 401 7.31 19.82 -10.64
N THR A 402 6.80 21.03 -10.91
CA THR A 402 5.40 21.39 -10.60
C THR A 402 4.39 20.45 -11.25
N ARG A 403 4.71 19.81 -12.39
CA ARG A 403 3.88 18.78 -13.02
C ARG A 403 3.59 17.62 -12.06
N TYR A 404 4.60 17.16 -11.33
CA TYR A 404 4.52 16.01 -10.45
C TYR A 404 3.87 16.37 -9.12
N VAL A 405 4.23 17.52 -8.56
CA VAL A 405 3.58 18.06 -7.36
C VAL A 405 2.07 18.25 -7.58
N ASP A 406 1.68 18.90 -8.68
CA ASP A 406 0.25 19.09 -9.02
C ASP A 406 -0.44 17.76 -9.35
N GLY A 407 0.26 16.86 -10.02
CA GLY A 407 -0.23 15.52 -10.37
C GLY A 407 -0.56 14.68 -9.13
N LEU A 408 0.38 14.57 -8.19
CA LEU A 408 0.19 13.86 -6.92
C LEU A 408 -0.91 14.50 -6.08
N ARG A 409 -0.94 15.84 -6.00
CA ARG A 409 -1.97 16.59 -5.27
C ARG A 409 -3.38 16.36 -5.82
N ALA A 410 -3.52 16.08 -7.11
CA ALA A 410 -4.82 15.85 -7.75
C ALA A 410 -5.41 14.46 -7.48
N LEU A 411 -4.65 13.52 -6.91
CA LEU A 411 -5.07 12.12 -6.72
C LEU A 411 -6.09 11.93 -5.61
N ARG A 412 -6.11 12.83 -4.61
CA ARG A 412 -6.96 12.75 -3.43
C ARG A 412 -7.53 14.12 -3.09
N SER A 413 -8.69 14.11 -2.43
CA SER A 413 -9.32 15.34 -1.97
C SER A 413 -8.54 16.00 -0.83
N ASP A 414 -7.95 15.19 0.05
CA ASP A 414 -6.98 15.60 1.05
C ASP A 414 -5.57 15.21 0.60
N PRO A 415 -4.66 16.16 0.34
CA PRO A 415 -3.26 15.87 0.04
C PRO A 415 -2.56 15.05 1.13
N GLY A 416 -3.07 15.08 2.37
CA GLY A 416 -2.62 14.24 3.47
C GLY A 416 -2.72 12.75 3.18
N ASP A 417 -3.63 12.32 2.31
CA ASP A 417 -3.82 10.92 1.90
C ASP A 417 -2.81 10.44 0.85
N VAL A 418 -1.87 11.29 0.41
CA VAL A 418 -0.82 10.91 -0.54
C VAL A 418 0.54 11.05 0.13
N ILE A 419 1.22 9.94 0.36
CA ILE A 419 2.55 9.88 0.95
C ILE A 419 3.58 9.68 -0.17
N PHE A 420 4.57 10.57 -0.26
CA PHE A 420 5.69 10.43 -1.18
C PHE A 420 6.95 10.03 -0.43
N ALA A 421 7.34 8.77 -0.54
CA ALA A 421 8.56 8.22 0.06
C ALA A 421 9.64 8.02 -1.02
N LEU A 422 10.82 8.59 -0.76
CA LEU A 422 12.00 8.51 -1.62
C LEU A 422 13.12 7.78 -0.88
N VAL A 423 13.67 6.75 -1.51
CA VAL A 423 14.88 6.04 -1.10
C VAL A 423 15.88 6.21 -2.24
N ALA A 424 16.81 7.15 -2.09
CA ALA A 424 17.72 7.52 -3.17
C ALA A 424 19.11 7.96 -2.68
N GLY A 425 19.97 8.38 -3.60
CA GLY A 425 21.36 8.79 -3.37
C GLY A 425 21.52 10.05 -2.50
N VAL A 426 21.06 10.01 -1.25
CA VAL A 426 21.23 11.07 -0.26
C VAL A 426 22.24 10.60 0.78
N PRO A 427 23.25 11.40 1.15
CA PRO A 427 24.15 11.05 2.25
C PRO A 427 23.38 10.71 3.55
N THR A 428 23.80 9.65 4.24
CA THR A 428 23.11 9.12 5.43
C THR A 428 23.02 10.12 6.58
N ASP A 429 23.95 11.06 6.67
CA ASP A 429 23.97 12.13 7.69
C ASP A 429 23.01 13.30 7.38
N LEU A 430 22.40 13.34 6.18
CA LEU A 430 21.42 14.36 5.78
C LEU A 430 19.96 13.90 5.91
N VAL A 431 19.72 12.60 6.08
CA VAL A 431 18.36 12.06 6.25
C VAL A 431 17.98 12.04 7.72
N SER A 432 16.73 12.40 8.01
CA SER A 432 16.20 12.39 9.38
C SER A 432 14.68 12.28 9.37
N PRO A 433 14.05 11.96 10.52
CA PRO A 433 12.58 11.97 10.65
C PRO A 433 11.93 13.35 10.43
N SER A 434 12.69 14.44 10.52
CA SER A 434 12.22 15.82 10.28
C SER A 434 13.20 16.51 9.33
N PRO A 435 13.18 16.14 8.04
CA PRO A 435 14.20 16.55 7.10
C PRO A 435 14.12 18.05 6.80
N ASP A 436 15.28 18.72 6.80
CA ASP A 436 15.44 20.03 6.20
C ASP A 436 15.83 19.85 4.73
N TYR A 437 14.82 19.77 3.87
CA TYR A 437 15.04 19.57 2.43
C TYR A 437 15.84 20.72 1.79
N ALA A 438 15.73 21.94 2.31
CA ALA A 438 16.51 23.07 1.79
C ALA A 438 17.99 22.91 2.14
N ALA A 439 18.31 22.49 3.36
CA ALA A 439 19.68 22.17 3.75
C ALA A 439 20.22 20.96 2.97
N MET A 440 19.41 19.92 2.76
CA MET A 440 19.77 18.76 1.95
C MET A 440 20.13 19.16 0.53
N LEU A 441 19.27 19.93 -0.15
CA LEU A 441 19.50 20.43 -1.51
C LEU A 441 20.65 21.44 -1.60
N ALA A 442 21.05 22.06 -0.49
CA ALA A 442 22.19 22.98 -0.45
C ALA A 442 23.52 22.30 -0.09
N ASP A 443 23.51 21.02 0.32
CA ASP A 443 24.74 20.31 0.66
C ASP A 443 25.63 20.16 -0.59
N PRO A 444 26.95 20.42 -0.49
CA PRO A 444 27.87 20.28 -1.62
C PRO A 444 27.87 18.90 -2.29
N ARG A 445 27.61 17.83 -1.53
CA ARG A 445 27.54 16.44 -2.05
C ARG A 445 26.26 16.19 -2.84
N MET A 446 25.23 17.00 -2.62
CA MET A 446 23.95 16.95 -3.32
C MET A 446 23.94 17.84 -4.57
N GLN A 447 25.03 18.56 -4.87
CA GLN A 447 25.14 19.35 -6.10
C GLN A 447 25.59 18.46 -7.26
N GLU A 448 24.74 18.31 -8.27
CA GLU A 448 25.08 17.61 -9.49
C GLU A 448 26.25 18.30 -10.21
N GLN A 449 27.36 17.58 -10.32
CA GLN A 449 28.59 18.04 -10.95
C GLN A 449 29.17 16.89 -11.74
N VAL A 450 29.77 17.17 -12.90
CA VAL A 450 30.47 16.15 -13.67
C VAL A 450 31.68 15.63 -12.87
N ASP A 451 31.81 14.32 -12.77
CA ASP A 451 32.91 13.67 -12.04
C ASP A 451 34.25 13.97 -12.75
N PRO A 452 35.21 14.66 -12.10
CA PRO A 452 36.51 14.97 -12.70
C PRO A 452 37.34 13.73 -13.03
N ALA A 453 37.13 12.62 -12.32
CA ALA A 453 37.79 11.34 -12.56
C ALA A 453 37.09 10.51 -13.64
N ASN A 454 35.80 10.76 -13.89
CA ASN A 454 35.03 10.12 -14.95
C ASN A 454 34.05 11.10 -15.62
N PRO A 455 34.51 11.85 -16.65
CA PRO A 455 33.71 12.92 -17.25
C PRO A 455 32.44 12.51 -18.01
N SER A 456 32.10 11.22 -18.07
CA SER A 456 30.86 10.70 -18.67
C SER A 456 29.77 10.39 -17.63
N ARG A 457 29.95 10.83 -16.38
CA ARG A 457 28.96 10.67 -15.30
C ARG A 457 29.01 11.83 -14.31
N LEU A 458 28.01 11.89 -13.43
CA LEU A 458 28.00 12.80 -12.30
C LEU A 458 28.91 12.29 -11.18
N GLN A 459 29.32 13.23 -10.31
CA GLN A 459 29.95 12.94 -9.04
C GLN A 459 28.91 12.25 -8.14
N PRO A 460 29.20 11.04 -7.63
CA PRO A 460 28.31 10.35 -6.70
C PRO A 460 28.12 11.16 -5.41
N SER A 461 26.89 11.19 -4.91
CA SER A 461 26.54 11.77 -3.59
C SER A 461 26.83 10.79 -2.46
N CYS A 462 26.76 9.48 -2.74
CA CYS A 462 27.21 8.43 -1.83
C CYS A 462 27.77 7.22 -2.59
N ASP A 463 28.73 6.55 -1.95
CA ASP A 463 29.43 5.37 -2.46
C ASP A 463 29.63 4.43 -1.26
N VAL A 464 28.92 3.30 -1.26
CA VAL A 464 29.00 2.30 -0.20
C VAL A 464 29.58 1.02 -0.79
N PRO A 465 30.85 0.69 -0.46
CA PRO A 465 31.51 -0.48 -1.03
C PRO A 465 30.73 -1.78 -0.80
N GLY A 466 30.40 -2.47 -1.90
CA GLY A 466 29.66 -3.73 -1.86
C GLY A 466 28.14 -3.59 -1.70
N ARG A 467 27.61 -2.36 -1.76
CA ARG A 467 26.17 -2.10 -1.91
C ARG A 467 25.89 -1.41 -3.23
N GLY A 468 26.37 -0.19 -3.41
CA GLY A 468 26.03 0.57 -4.59
C GLY A 468 26.67 1.95 -4.61
N LEU A 469 26.61 2.55 -5.78
CA LEU A 469 27.06 3.90 -6.07
C LEU A 469 25.83 4.69 -6.49
N ALA A 470 25.50 5.78 -5.80
CA ALA A 470 24.32 6.56 -6.11
C ALA A 470 24.65 8.04 -6.35
N PHE A 471 23.83 8.68 -7.18
CA PHE A 471 23.98 10.05 -7.63
C PHE A 471 22.95 10.98 -6.96
N PRO A 472 23.21 12.31 -6.92
CA PRO A 472 22.30 13.25 -6.27
C PRO A 472 20.89 13.26 -6.88
N PRO A 473 19.83 12.88 -6.14
CA PRO A 473 18.46 12.83 -6.64
C PRO A 473 17.73 14.19 -6.50
N THR A 474 18.36 15.27 -6.96
CA THR A 474 17.94 16.67 -6.69
C THR A 474 16.47 16.91 -7.01
N ARG A 475 16.01 16.48 -8.19
CA ARG A 475 14.64 16.66 -8.68
C ARG A 475 13.62 15.91 -7.82
N LEU A 476 13.98 14.69 -7.40
CA LEU A 476 13.12 13.86 -6.54
C LEU A 476 13.00 14.47 -5.12
N VAL A 477 14.08 15.04 -4.59
CA VAL A 477 14.05 15.76 -3.31
C VAL A 477 13.24 17.06 -3.41
N GLU A 478 13.27 17.75 -4.55
CA GLU A 478 12.40 18.90 -4.80
C GLU A 478 10.92 18.53 -4.83
N VAL A 479 10.55 17.39 -5.44
CA VAL A 479 9.18 16.86 -5.33
C VAL A 479 8.82 16.61 -3.88
N ALA A 480 9.67 15.95 -3.09
CA ALA A 480 9.42 15.71 -1.67
C ALA A 480 9.28 17.01 -0.86
N ARG A 481 10.05 18.05 -1.18
CA ARG A 481 9.98 19.37 -0.52
C ARG A 481 8.67 20.09 -0.81
N ASP A 482 8.25 20.07 -2.08
CA ASP A 482 7.13 20.87 -2.57
C ASP A 482 5.80 20.09 -2.54
N HIS A 483 5.84 18.79 -2.25
CA HIS A 483 4.66 17.95 -2.04
C HIS A 483 3.84 18.49 -0.87
N ALA A 484 2.53 18.65 -1.09
CA ALA A 484 1.61 19.19 -0.09
C ALA A 484 1.22 18.16 1.00
N GLY A 485 1.45 16.88 0.74
CA GLY A 485 1.21 15.78 1.68
C GLY A 485 2.48 15.36 2.44
N PRO A 486 2.43 14.26 3.21
CA PRO A 486 3.58 13.73 3.91
C PRO A 486 4.66 13.25 2.93
N SER A 487 5.91 13.62 3.20
CA SER A 487 7.07 13.11 2.47
C SER A 487 8.11 12.50 3.39
N VAL A 488 8.83 11.52 2.85
CA VAL A 488 9.97 10.87 3.50
C VAL A 488 11.10 10.81 2.49
N VAL A 489 12.29 11.27 2.88
CA VAL A 489 13.50 11.08 2.09
C VAL A 489 14.49 10.31 2.93
N GLN A 490 14.91 9.16 2.41
CA GLN A 490 15.84 8.24 3.03
C GLN A 490 16.98 7.91 2.08
N SER A 491 18.09 7.50 2.68
CA SER A 491 19.31 7.19 1.96
C SER A 491 19.27 5.75 1.46
N ILE A 492 19.50 5.56 0.17
CA ILE A 492 19.73 4.25 -0.43
C ILE A 492 21.06 3.62 0.04
N CYS A 493 21.99 4.47 0.48
CA CYS A 493 23.31 4.14 0.98
C CYS A 493 23.35 3.73 2.47
N GLN A 494 22.22 3.30 3.05
CA GLN A 494 22.18 2.76 4.42
C GLN A 494 22.73 1.32 4.45
N ASP A 495 23.23 0.84 5.60
CA ASP A 495 23.73 -0.54 5.73
C ASP A 495 22.64 -1.61 5.63
N ASP A 496 21.38 -1.25 5.94
CA ASP A 496 20.16 -2.00 5.71
C ASP A 496 18.96 -1.04 5.59
N PHE A 497 17.80 -1.54 5.15
CA PHE A 497 16.61 -0.71 4.94
C PHE A 497 15.63 -0.72 6.13
N THR A 498 16.02 -1.23 7.30
CA THR A 498 15.13 -1.26 8.48
C THR A 498 14.72 0.15 8.88
N ALA A 499 15.69 1.05 9.09
CA ALA A 499 15.43 2.45 9.45
C ALA A 499 14.73 3.23 8.32
N VAL A 500 14.98 2.84 7.07
CA VAL A 500 14.32 3.41 5.88
C VAL A 500 12.82 3.09 5.93
N ILE A 501 12.49 1.82 6.13
CA ILE A 501 11.12 1.35 6.21
C ILE A 501 10.42 1.86 7.48
N ASP A 502 11.11 1.97 8.61
CA ASP A 502 10.57 2.58 9.84
C ASP A 502 10.08 4.01 9.60
N ALA A 503 10.85 4.82 8.88
CA ALA A 503 10.47 6.19 8.57
C ALA A 503 9.22 6.25 7.68
N ILE A 504 9.09 5.33 6.72
CA ILE A 504 7.93 5.23 5.83
C ILE A 504 6.70 4.76 6.61
N LEU A 505 6.82 3.66 7.35
CA LEU A 505 5.74 3.11 8.18
C LEU A 505 5.27 4.10 9.24
N SER A 506 6.17 4.92 9.79
CA SER A 506 5.79 5.99 10.72
C SER A 506 4.88 7.06 10.08
N GLN A 507 5.09 7.42 8.81
CA GLN A 507 4.17 8.34 8.12
C GLN A 507 2.84 7.68 7.81
N VAL A 508 2.88 6.42 7.36
CA VAL A 508 1.67 5.64 7.11
C VAL A 508 0.86 5.54 8.40
N ALA A 509 1.46 5.08 9.49
CA ALA A 509 0.88 4.99 10.82
C ALA A 509 0.24 6.32 11.25
N ARG A 510 0.93 7.45 11.13
CA ARG A 510 0.36 8.79 11.44
C ARG A 510 -0.87 9.13 10.61
N ARG A 511 -0.91 8.74 9.33
CA ARG A 511 -2.03 9.07 8.45
C ARG A 511 -3.20 8.11 8.62
N VAL A 512 -2.92 6.82 8.78
CA VAL A 512 -3.94 5.77 8.93
C VAL A 512 -4.49 5.71 10.35
N SER A 513 -3.77 6.17 11.38
CA SER A 513 -4.30 6.30 12.75
C SER A 513 -5.27 7.46 12.93
N GLY A 514 -5.32 8.41 11.97
CA GLY A 514 -5.97 9.71 12.13
C GLY A 514 -5.21 10.56 13.15
N ALA A 515 -4.81 11.77 12.77
CA ALA A 515 -3.90 12.60 13.58
C ALA A 515 -4.30 12.68 15.07
N CYS A 516 -3.54 11.99 15.92
CA CYS A 516 -3.43 12.29 17.34
C CYS A 516 -2.39 13.41 17.49
N GLU A 517 -2.79 14.67 17.33
CA GLU A 517 -2.01 15.72 17.99
C GLU A 517 -2.42 15.77 19.48
N PRO A 518 -1.47 16.01 20.40
CA PRO A 518 -1.73 16.07 21.84
C PRO A 518 -2.69 17.18 22.28
#